data_AF-A0A832ZIK9-F1
#
_entry.id   AF-A0A832ZIK9-F1
#
_cell.length_a   1.000
_cell.length_b   1.000
_cell.length_c   1.000
_cell.angle_alpha   90.00
_cell.angle_beta   90.00
_cell.angle_gamma   90.00
#
_symmetry.space_group_name_H-M   'P 1'
#
loop_
_entity.id
_entity.type
_entity.pdbx_description
1 polymer ?
#
loop_
_entity_poly.entity_id
_entity_poly.type
_entity_poly.pdbx_seq_one_letter_code
_entity_poly.pdbx_strand_id
1 'polypeptide(L)'
;MHIVFLGTGAAGAPPGRSESCLLVETARTRILLDCGSGCSTRLEALSITPCDIDAIIVTHLHVDHYAGIFGLAVRASAHACPRFPLLMVHHSILEESKLEFQRLLPRSWRDRVKITGIDGAYVIGDVAVKLVPAEHSIPCWSIILESDGALMLYTSDTRPCPSPLQSYLSRADLVVHEATLPSNLPRAAIETGHS
;
A
#
# COMPACT_ATOMS: atom_id res chain seq x y z
N MET A 1 12.00 9.49 8.72
CA MET A 1 11.08 8.48 8.16
C MET A 1 11.58 7.09 8.55
N HIS A 2 10.74 6.24 9.13
CA HIS A 2 11.04 4.87 9.57
C HIS A 2 10.12 3.90 8.82
N ILE A 3 10.67 2.79 8.32
CA ILE A 3 9.97 1.86 7.44
C ILE A 3 9.90 0.48 8.09
N VAL A 4 8.70 -0.07 8.20
CA VAL A 4 8.46 -1.40 8.76
C VAL A 4 7.77 -2.27 7.73
N PHE A 5 8.41 -3.38 7.37
CA PHE A 5 7.83 -4.39 6.49
C PHE A 5 6.91 -5.30 7.30
N LEU A 6 5.60 -5.05 7.20
CA LEU A 6 4.58 -5.88 7.85
C LEU A 6 4.32 -7.15 7.03
N GLY A 7 4.41 -7.04 5.70
CA GLY A 7 4.32 -8.15 4.77
C GLY A 7 5.26 -7.98 3.58
N THR A 8 5.78 -9.11 3.08
CA THR A 8 6.81 -9.21 2.03
C THR A 8 6.55 -10.41 1.12
N GLY A 9 5.34 -10.94 1.14
CA GLY A 9 4.89 -11.97 0.21
C GLY A 9 4.02 -11.36 -0.88
N ALA A 10 4.15 -11.89 -2.10
CA ALA A 10 3.18 -11.71 -3.17
C ALA A 10 1.99 -12.67 -2.98
N ALA A 11 1.11 -12.76 -3.99
CA ALA A 11 -0.03 -13.66 -4.02
C ALA A 11 0.31 -15.09 -3.55
N GLY A 12 -0.40 -15.55 -2.51
CA GLY A 12 -0.17 -16.88 -1.91
C GLY A 12 1.04 -16.95 -0.98
N ALA A 13 1.40 -15.82 -0.34
CA ALA A 13 2.54 -15.63 0.56
C ALA A 13 2.94 -16.92 1.32
N PRO A 14 4.21 -17.36 1.23
CA PRO A 14 4.64 -18.60 1.84
C PRO A 14 4.55 -18.53 3.38
N PRO A 15 4.52 -19.68 4.08
CA PRO A 15 4.52 -19.71 5.54
C PRO A 15 5.58 -18.79 6.15
N GLY A 16 5.16 -17.97 7.11
CA GLY A 16 6.02 -17.00 7.78
C GLY A 16 5.98 -15.59 7.19
N ARG A 17 5.41 -15.39 5.99
CA ARG A 17 5.20 -14.07 5.38
C ARG A 17 3.72 -13.68 5.36
N SER A 18 3.46 -12.39 5.52
CA SER A 18 2.17 -11.78 5.24
C SER A 18 2.20 -11.17 3.82
N GLU A 19 1.03 -10.96 3.23
CA GLU A 19 0.89 -10.31 1.91
C GLU A 19 1.28 -8.82 1.99
N SER A 20 1.45 -8.17 0.84
CA SER A 20 2.06 -6.84 0.73
C SER A 20 1.46 -5.82 1.71
N CYS A 21 2.33 -5.28 2.58
CA CYS A 21 1.99 -4.19 3.47
C CYS A 21 3.28 -3.59 4.06
N LEU A 22 3.52 -2.31 3.80
CA LEU A 22 4.57 -1.53 4.44
C LEU A 22 3.95 -0.46 5.34
N LEU A 23 4.47 -0.31 6.55
CA LEU A 23 4.20 0.84 7.40
C LEU A 23 5.31 1.88 7.21
N VAL A 24 4.91 3.09 6.82
CA VAL A 24 5.73 4.29 6.78
C VAL A 24 5.38 5.12 8.00
N GLU A 25 6.34 5.34 8.88
CA GLU A 25 6.18 6.12 10.11
C GLU A 25 7.10 7.34 10.10
N THR A 26 6.52 8.50 10.40
CA THR A 26 7.23 9.76 10.64
C THR A 26 7.00 10.21 12.08
N ALA A 27 7.48 11.41 12.43
CA ALA A 27 7.22 11.97 13.75
C ALA A 27 5.73 12.21 14.02
N ARG A 28 4.91 12.37 12.97
CA ARG A 28 3.50 12.78 13.09
C ARG A 28 2.51 11.93 12.31
N THR A 29 2.97 10.99 11.49
CA THR A 29 2.10 10.30 10.53
C THR A 29 2.47 8.84 10.35
N ARG A 30 1.45 7.99 10.30
CA ARG A 30 1.57 6.56 9.99
C ARG A 30 0.72 6.21 8.77
N ILE A 31 1.38 5.75 7.71
CA ILE A 31 0.75 5.39 6.44
C ILE A 31 1.03 3.91 6.17
N LEU A 32 -0.01 3.16 5.78
CA LEU A 32 0.17 1.85 5.17
C LEU A 32 0.25 2.00 3.65
N LEU A 33 1.31 1.47 3.05
CA LEU A 33 1.38 1.22 1.60
C LEU A 33 0.96 -0.23 1.40
N ASP A 34 -0.14 -0.39 0.68
CA ASP A 34 -0.91 -1.63 0.62
C ASP A 34 -1.36 -2.14 2.01
N CYS A 35 -2.31 -3.06 2.00
CA CYS A 35 -2.94 -3.61 3.18
C CYS A 35 -3.40 -5.04 2.90
N GLY A 36 -2.47 -5.90 2.48
CA GLY A 36 -2.67 -7.33 2.25
C GLY A 36 -3.04 -8.13 3.51
N SER A 37 -3.45 -9.37 3.32
CA SER A 37 -3.85 -10.27 4.41
C SER A 37 -2.72 -10.48 5.43
N GLY A 38 -3.09 -10.45 6.70
CA GLY A 38 -2.16 -10.59 7.83
C GLY A 38 -1.57 -9.28 8.35
N CYS A 39 -1.74 -8.15 7.66
CA CYS A 39 -1.25 -6.83 8.11
C CYS A 39 -1.71 -6.47 9.53
N SER A 40 -2.98 -6.68 9.88
CA SER A 40 -3.54 -6.35 11.20
C SER A 40 -2.87 -7.11 12.35
N THR A 41 -2.60 -8.41 12.16
CA THR A 41 -1.85 -9.22 13.13
C THR A 41 -0.42 -8.70 13.32
N ARG A 42 0.22 -8.24 12.24
CA ARG A 42 1.59 -7.70 12.27
C ARG A 42 1.66 -6.34 12.94
N LEU A 43 0.65 -5.49 12.74
CA LEU A 43 0.47 -4.23 13.48
C LEU A 43 0.28 -4.48 14.98
N GLU A 44 -0.61 -5.39 15.36
CA GLU A 44 -0.86 -5.74 16.76
C GLU A 44 0.40 -6.27 17.45
N ALA A 45 1.24 -7.04 16.75
CA ALA A 45 2.53 -7.51 17.27
C ALA A 45 3.51 -6.37 17.59
N LEU A 46 3.32 -5.19 16.99
CA LEU A 46 4.06 -3.96 17.27
C LEU A 46 3.33 -3.04 18.27
N SER A 47 2.23 -3.51 18.87
CA SER A 47 1.33 -2.69 19.68
C SER A 47 0.75 -1.47 18.94
N ILE A 48 0.64 -1.56 17.61
CA ILE A 48 0.01 -0.55 16.77
C ILE A 48 -1.40 -1.04 16.45
N THR A 49 -2.39 -0.17 16.65
CA THR A 49 -3.80 -0.46 16.36
C THR A 49 -4.25 0.27 15.09
N PRO A 50 -5.42 -0.08 14.51
CA PRO A 50 -5.98 0.71 13.41
C PRO A 50 -6.24 2.18 13.76
N CYS A 51 -6.37 2.50 15.05
CA CYS A 51 -6.62 3.87 15.51
C CYS A 51 -5.38 4.76 15.35
N ASP A 52 -4.20 4.15 15.28
CA ASP A 52 -2.92 4.81 15.11
C ASP A 52 -2.57 5.12 13.65
N ILE A 53 -3.33 4.56 12.70
CA ILE A 53 -3.04 4.69 11.26
C ILE A 53 -3.81 5.88 10.68
N ASP A 54 -3.09 6.75 9.97
CA ASP A 54 -3.67 7.94 9.36
C ASP A 54 -4.24 7.65 7.98
N ALA A 55 -3.52 6.89 7.18
CA ALA A 55 -3.93 6.56 5.82
C ALA A 55 -3.48 5.16 5.38
N ILE A 56 -4.19 4.64 4.40
CA ILE A 56 -3.86 3.43 3.66
C ILE A 56 -3.87 3.82 2.18
N ILE A 57 -2.78 3.61 1.48
CA ILE A 57 -2.68 3.83 0.04
C ILE A 57 -2.59 2.47 -0.63
N VAL A 58 -3.60 2.11 -1.41
CA VAL A 58 -3.60 0.85 -2.19
C VAL A 58 -3.05 1.13 -3.58
N THR A 59 -2.03 0.37 -3.96
CA THR A 59 -1.33 0.53 -5.23
C THR A 59 -2.12 0.00 -6.42
N HIS A 60 -2.86 -1.10 -6.27
CA HIS A 60 -3.68 -1.70 -7.32
C HIS A 60 -4.68 -2.72 -6.74
N LEU A 61 -5.59 -3.22 -7.57
CA LEU A 61 -6.70 -4.10 -7.17
C LEU A 61 -6.39 -5.60 -7.30
N HIS A 62 -5.16 -6.02 -7.01
CA HIS A 62 -4.89 -7.41 -6.68
C HIS A 62 -5.15 -7.67 -5.19
N VAL A 63 -5.79 -8.82 -4.91
CA VAL A 63 -6.34 -9.15 -3.59
C VAL A 63 -5.29 -9.11 -2.49
N ASP A 64 -4.06 -9.55 -2.80
CA ASP A 64 -2.93 -9.56 -1.87
C ASP A 64 -2.41 -8.16 -1.49
N HIS A 65 -2.90 -7.09 -2.13
CA HIS A 65 -2.56 -5.71 -1.77
C HIS A 65 -3.65 -5.01 -0.94
N TYR A 66 -4.86 -5.57 -0.81
CA TYR A 66 -5.96 -4.87 -0.11
C TYR A 66 -6.84 -5.76 0.78
N ALA A 67 -6.78 -7.09 0.68
CA ALA A 67 -7.70 -7.98 1.40
C ALA A 67 -7.65 -7.81 2.94
N GLY A 68 -6.52 -7.38 3.47
CA GLY A 68 -6.34 -7.07 4.89
C GLY A 68 -7.17 -5.90 5.39
N ILE A 69 -7.64 -4.99 4.52
CA ILE A 69 -8.49 -3.84 4.89
C ILE A 69 -9.73 -4.30 5.64
N PHE A 70 -10.34 -5.41 5.21
CA PHE A 70 -11.58 -5.91 5.82
C PHE A 70 -11.34 -6.43 7.23
N GLY A 71 -10.24 -7.15 7.44
CA GLY A 71 -9.79 -7.59 8.76
C GLY A 71 -9.42 -6.39 9.65
N LEU A 72 -8.74 -5.39 9.09
CA LEU A 72 -8.37 -4.16 9.78
C LEU A 72 -9.62 -3.37 10.24
N ALA A 73 -10.70 -3.35 9.44
CA ALA A 73 -11.99 -2.75 9.83
C ALA A 73 -12.67 -3.48 10.99
N VAL A 74 -12.58 -4.81 11.04
CA VAL A 74 -13.03 -5.58 12.21
C VAL A 74 -12.22 -5.19 13.44
N ARG A 75 -10.88 -5.11 13.33
CA ARG A 75 -10.02 -4.66 14.44
C ARG A 75 -10.31 -3.22 14.86
N ALA A 76 -10.58 -2.32 13.92
CA ALA A 76 -10.94 -0.94 14.22
C ALA A 76 -12.24 -0.85 15.05
N SER A 77 -13.19 -1.76 14.80
CA SER A 77 -14.40 -1.88 15.64
C SER A 77 -14.06 -2.39 17.04
N ALA A 78 -13.20 -3.42 17.15
CA ALA A 78 -12.81 -4.00 18.42
C ALA A 78 -12.03 -3.03 19.33
N HIS A 79 -11.23 -2.15 18.73
CA HIS A 79 -10.50 -1.08 19.43
C HIS A 79 -11.32 0.21 19.60
N ALA A 80 -12.60 0.21 19.23
CA ALA A 80 -13.48 1.38 19.27
C ALA A 80 -12.87 2.64 18.62
N CYS A 81 -12.18 2.46 17.48
CA CYS A 81 -11.53 3.56 16.80
C CYS A 81 -12.57 4.63 16.39
N PRO A 82 -12.29 5.92 16.64
CA PRO A 82 -13.23 7.00 16.33
C PRO A 82 -13.42 7.17 14.82
N ARG A 83 -12.39 6.85 14.04
CA ARG A 83 -12.36 6.86 12.57
C ARG A 83 -11.65 5.63 12.03
N PHE A 84 -11.92 5.32 10.76
CA PHE A 84 -11.06 4.44 9.99
C PHE A 84 -9.92 5.28 9.39
N PRO A 85 -8.75 4.68 9.07
CA PRO A 85 -7.74 5.36 8.27
C PRO A 85 -8.32 5.89 6.95
N LEU A 86 -7.77 6.99 6.44
CA LEU A 86 -8.14 7.49 5.12
C LEU A 86 -7.72 6.45 4.07
N LEU A 87 -8.70 5.84 3.39
CA LEU A 87 -8.41 4.86 2.35
C LEU A 87 -8.25 5.58 1.02
N MET A 88 -7.08 5.44 0.41
CA MET A 88 -6.66 6.19 -0.77
C MET A 88 -6.29 5.24 -1.89
N VAL A 89 -6.74 5.58 -3.09
CA VAL A 89 -6.47 4.87 -4.34
C VAL A 89 -6.21 5.89 -5.43
N HIS A 90 -5.61 5.50 -6.55
CA HIS A 90 -5.58 6.40 -7.71
C HIS A 90 -6.99 6.66 -8.25
N HIS A 91 -7.26 7.87 -8.73
CA HIS A 91 -8.61 8.25 -9.19
C HIS A 91 -9.19 7.31 -10.25
N SER A 92 -8.36 6.79 -11.16
CA SER A 92 -8.81 5.91 -12.24
C SER A 92 -9.35 4.56 -11.76
N ILE A 93 -9.05 4.13 -10.53
CA ILE A 93 -9.61 2.89 -9.93
C ILE A 93 -10.58 3.20 -8.79
N LEU A 94 -10.94 4.47 -8.57
CA LEU A 94 -11.77 4.89 -7.44
C LEU A 94 -13.14 4.23 -7.44
N GLU A 95 -13.83 4.23 -8.58
CA GLU A 95 -15.20 3.71 -8.65
C GLU A 95 -15.25 2.19 -8.49
N GLU A 96 -14.28 1.47 -9.06
CA GLU A 96 -14.11 0.02 -8.87
C GLU A 96 -13.79 -0.30 -7.40
N SER A 97 -12.86 0.44 -6.80
CA SER A 97 -12.51 0.31 -5.38
C SER A 97 -13.71 0.56 -4.47
N LYS A 98 -14.54 1.57 -4.75
CA LYS A 98 -15.77 1.82 -3.98
C LYS A 98 -16.72 0.64 -4.05
N LEU A 99 -17.01 0.16 -5.25
CA LEU A 99 -17.92 -0.96 -5.46
C LEU A 99 -17.44 -2.21 -4.71
N GLU A 100 -16.15 -2.54 -4.83
CA GLU A 100 -15.57 -3.72 -4.22
C GLU A 100 -15.48 -3.60 -2.70
N PHE A 101 -14.86 -2.53 -2.20
CA PHE A 101 -14.55 -2.40 -0.78
C PHE A 101 -15.81 -2.15 0.05
N GLN A 102 -16.74 -1.31 -0.39
CA GLN A 102 -17.98 -1.06 0.36
C GLN A 102 -18.83 -2.33 0.51
N ARG A 103 -18.82 -3.21 -0.50
CA ARG A 103 -19.54 -4.49 -0.45
C ARG A 103 -18.98 -5.41 0.65
N LEU A 104 -17.65 -5.45 0.77
CA LEU A 104 -16.93 -6.37 1.65
C LEU A 104 -16.68 -5.82 3.06
N LEU A 105 -16.73 -4.50 3.23
CA LEU A 105 -16.58 -3.86 4.54
C LEU A 105 -17.69 -4.32 5.52
N PRO A 106 -17.33 -4.52 6.80
CA PRO A 106 -18.30 -4.79 7.86
C PRO A 106 -19.37 -3.68 7.94
N ARG A 107 -20.59 -4.04 8.33
CA ARG A 107 -21.71 -3.08 8.45
C ARG A 107 -21.37 -1.85 9.31
N SER A 108 -20.55 -2.02 10.35
CA SER A 108 -20.11 -0.94 11.24
C SER A 108 -19.23 0.12 10.56
N TRP A 109 -18.65 -0.20 9.40
CA TRP A 109 -17.70 0.63 8.68
C TRP A 109 -18.11 0.94 7.23
N ARG A 110 -19.02 0.16 6.64
CA ARG A 110 -19.44 0.27 5.23
C ARG A 110 -19.68 1.70 4.75
N ASP A 111 -20.44 2.48 5.51
CA ASP A 111 -20.81 3.86 5.15
C ASP A 111 -19.92 4.92 5.83
N ARG A 112 -18.94 4.49 6.63
CA ARG A 112 -18.04 5.35 7.42
C ARG A 112 -16.61 5.39 6.88
N VAL A 113 -16.21 4.42 6.06
CA VAL A 113 -14.93 4.43 5.37
C VAL A 113 -15.03 5.36 4.17
N LYS A 114 -14.23 6.42 4.20
CA LYS A 114 -14.10 7.34 3.08
C LYS A 114 -12.99 6.85 2.15
N ILE A 115 -13.37 6.41 0.96
CA ILE A 115 -12.46 6.02 -0.12
C ILE A 115 -12.22 7.25 -1.00
N THR A 116 -10.97 7.66 -1.11
CA THR A 116 -10.57 8.90 -1.79
C THR A 116 -9.66 8.59 -2.97
N GLY A 117 -10.06 9.05 -4.16
CA GLY A 117 -9.20 9.04 -5.33
C GLY A 117 -8.20 10.18 -5.26
N ILE A 118 -6.94 9.89 -5.56
CA ILE A 118 -5.90 10.92 -5.71
C ILE A 118 -5.37 10.94 -7.14
N ASP A 119 -5.10 12.16 -7.61
CA ASP A 119 -4.49 12.46 -8.90
C ASP A 119 -3.15 13.16 -8.64
N GLY A 120 -2.05 12.45 -8.82
CA GLY A 120 -0.71 13.01 -8.63
C GLY A 120 -0.30 13.19 -7.17
N ALA A 121 -0.08 14.43 -6.73
CA ALA A 121 0.54 14.76 -5.44
C ALA A 121 -0.49 15.07 -4.34
N TYR A 122 -0.25 14.54 -3.14
CA TYR A 122 -1.10 14.70 -1.96
C TYR A 122 -0.22 14.86 -0.70
N VAL A 123 -0.75 15.46 0.37
CA VAL A 123 -0.05 15.58 1.65
C VAL A 123 -0.86 14.94 2.75
N ILE A 124 -0.25 14.01 3.49
CA ILE A 124 -0.85 13.32 4.63
C ILE A 124 0.01 13.67 5.84
N GLY A 125 -0.51 14.55 6.71
CA GLY A 125 0.24 15.07 7.84
C GLY A 125 1.55 15.75 7.40
N ASP A 126 2.70 15.16 7.73
CA ASP A 126 4.04 15.64 7.35
C ASP A 126 4.69 14.84 6.20
N VAL A 127 3.89 14.08 5.44
CA VAL A 127 4.36 13.26 4.31
C VAL A 127 3.77 13.76 2.99
N ALA A 128 4.63 14.17 2.06
CA ALA A 128 4.25 14.39 0.67
C ALA A 128 4.24 13.03 -0.07
N VAL A 129 3.15 12.74 -0.74
CA VAL A 129 2.89 11.50 -1.47
C VAL A 129 2.67 11.86 -2.93
N LYS A 130 3.25 11.11 -3.87
CA LYS A 130 2.92 11.21 -5.29
C LYS A 130 2.78 9.83 -5.89
N LEU A 131 1.69 9.61 -6.63
CA LEU A 131 1.50 8.41 -7.44
C LEU A 131 2.04 8.62 -8.86
N VAL A 132 2.75 7.63 -9.36
CA VAL A 132 3.17 7.56 -10.77
C VAL A 132 2.84 6.18 -11.34
N PRO A 133 2.53 6.04 -12.65
CA PRO A 133 2.18 4.74 -13.22
C PRO A 133 3.29 3.70 -13.04
N ALA A 134 2.89 2.49 -12.65
CA ALA A 134 3.71 1.28 -12.71
C ALA A 134 3.26 0.42 -13.91
N GLU A 135 4.12 -0.49 -14.38
CA GLU A 135 3.81 -1.34 -15.53
C GLU A 135 3.48 -2.76 -15.06
N HIS A 136 2.18 -3.03 -14.90
CA HIS A 136 1.65 -4.28 -14.35
C HIS A 136 0.47 -4.83 -15.17
N SER A 137 -0.10 -5.98 -14.79
CA SER A 137 -1.20 -6.64 -15.54
C SER A 137 -2.55 -5.91 -15.43
N ILE A 138 -2.73 -5.14 -14.36
CA ILE A 138 -3.85 -4.22 -14.14
C ILE A 138 -3.32 -2.81 -13.84
N PRO A 139 -4.16 -1.76 -13.88
CA PRO A 139 -3.73 -0.41 -13.50
C PRO A 139 -3.09 -0.41 -12.11
N CYS A 140 -1.83 0.03 -12.05
CA CYS A 140 -0.98 -0.01 -10.86
C CYS A 140 -0.15 1.28 -10.77
N TRP A 141 0.16 1.68 -9.54
CA TRP A 141 0.92 2.90 -9.27
C TRP A 141 2.08 2.64 -8.32
N SER A 142 3.25 3.16 -8.69
CA SER A 142 4.36 3.36 -7.77
C SER A 142 4.13 4.61 -6.93
N ILE A 143 4.74 4.65 -5.75
CA ILE A 143 4.56 5.71 -4.76
C ILE A 143 5.91 6.39 -4.49
N ILE A 144 5.90 7.71 -4.53
CA ILE A 144 7.00 8.57 -4.12
C ILE A 144 6.58 9.23 -2.81
N LEU A 145 7.40 9.08 -1.78
CA LEU A 145 7.17 9.62 -0.43
C LEU A 145 8.32 10.54 -0.05
N GLU A 146 8.02 11.76 0.36
CA GLU A 146 9.00 12.72 0.85
C GLU A 146 8.56 13.26 2.22
N SER A 147 9.46 13.22 3.20
CA SER A 147 9.23 13.79 4.53
C SER A 147 10.56 14.17 5.19
N ASP A 148 10.63 15.38 5.73
CA ASP A 148 11.82 15.94 6.39
C ASP A 148 13.09 15.82 5.52
N GLY A 149 12.94 16.08 4.21
CA GLY A 149 14.02 16.01 3.22
C GLY A 149 14.41 14.58 2.78
N ALA A 150 13.91 13.54 3.43
CA ALA A 150 14.15 12.15 3.04
C ALA A 150 13.16 11.70 1.95
N LEU A 151 13.68 11.05 0.91
CA LEU A 151 12.93 10.55 -0.24
C LEU A 151 12.93 9.02 -0.31
N MET A 152 11.75 8.43 -0.27
CA MET A 152 11.52 7.00 -0.47
C MET A 152 10.74 6.77 -1.77
N LEU A 153 11.17 5.79 -2.55
CA LEU A 153 10.44 5.27 -3.71
C LEU A 153 9.94 3.86 -3.40
N TYR A 154 8.66 3.60 -3.64
CA TYR A 154 8.06 2.27 -3.56
C TYR A 154 7.51 1.90 -4.93
N THR A 155 8.05 0.86 -5.55
CA THR A 155 7.72 0.56 -6.94
C THR A 155 6.34 -0.05 -7.12
N SER A 156 5.81 -0.69 -6.08
CA SER A 156 4.72 -1.68 -6.22
C SER A 156 5.15 -2.80 -7.18
N ASP A 157 4.19 -3.66 -7.55
CA ASP A 157 4.31 -4.65 -8.59
C ASP A 157 4.51 -3.96 -9.95
N THR A 158 5.60 -4.32 -10.63
CA THR A 158 5.96 -3.76 -11.93
C THR A 158 6.97 -4.62 -12.65
N ARG A 159 6.87 -4.68 -13.99
CA ARG A 159 7.93 -5.25 -14.82
C ARG A 159 9.16 -4.33 -14.88
N PRO A 160 10.33 -4.85 -15.30
CA PRO A 160 11.49 -4.02 -15.61
C PRO A 160 11.17 -3.12 -16.81
N CYS A 161 10.96 -1.84 -16.57
CA CYS A 161 10.73 -0.84 -17.62
C CYS A 161 11.41 0.48 -17.25
N PRO A 162 11.59 1.41 -18.21
CA PRO A 162 11.90 2.80 -17.88
C PRO A 162 10.77 3.36 -17.00
N SER A 163 10.99 3.29 -15.69
CA SER A 163 9.98 3.70 -14.71
C SER A 163 9.87 5.22 -14.71
N PRO A 164 8.66 5.80 -14.53
CA PRO A 164 8.51 7.21 -14.17
C PRO A 164 9.30 7.63 -12.92
N LEU A 165 9.73 6.66 -12.10
CA LEU A 165 10.64 6.86 -10.97
C LEU A 165 12.08 7.17 -11.39
N GLN A 166 12.47 6.97 -12.65
CA GLN A 166 13.87 7.07 -13.09
C GLN A 166 14.49 8.45 -12.83
N SER A 167 13.69 9.52 -12.93
CA SER A 167 14.13 10.89 -12.60
C SER A 167 14.34 11.15 -11.10
N TYR A 168 13.89 10.23 -10.25
CA TYR A 168 14.01 10.30 -8.79
C TYR A 168 15.10 9.38 -8.23
N LEU A 169 15.52 8.34 -8.96
CA LEU A 169 16.47 7.34 -8.47
C LEU A 169 17.80 7.93 -7.97
N SER A 170 18.32 8.96 -8.63
CA SER A 170 19.60 9.59 -8.26
C SER A 170 19.55 10.38 -6.95
N ARG A 171 18.35 10.71 -6.46
CA ARG A 171 18.10 11.47 -5.22
C ARG A 171 17.34 10.67 -4.16
N ALA A 172 17.06 9.39 -4.41
CA ALA A 172 16.34 8.55 -3.47
C ALA A 172 17.26 8.09 -2.34
N ASP A 173 16.82 8.26 -1.10
CA ASP A 173 17.49 7.71 0.07
C ASP A 173 17.16 6.22 0.26
N LEU A 174 15.97 5.81 -0.19
CA LEU A 174 15.51 4.43 -0.16
C LEU A 174 14.67 4.10 -1.39
N VAL A 175 14.93 2.93 -1.98
CA VAL A 175 14.07 2.31 -2.99
C VAL A 175 13.62 0.96 -2.47
N VAL A 176 12.31 0.78 -2.33
CA VAL A 176 11.68 -0.52 -2.09
C VAL A 176 11.14 -1.01 -3.42
N HIS A 177 11.84 -1.99 -3.97
CA HIS A 177 11.51 -2.61 -5.26
C HIS A 177 10.94 -4.01 -5.03
N GLU A 178 9.91 -4.37 -5.81
CA GLU A 178 9.43 -5.74 -5.84
C GLU A 178 10.46 -6.68 -6.48
N ALA A 179 10.48 -7.95 -6.08
CA ALA A 179 11.38 -8.94 -6.64
C ALA A 179 10.70 -10.30 -6.59
N THR A 180 9.55 -10.39 -7.26
CA THR A 180 8.63 -11.53 -7.13
C THR A 180 9.26 -12.81 -7.62
N LEU A 181 10.07 -12.76 -8.70
CA LEU A 181 10.61 -13.95 -9.32
C LEU A 181 12.14 -14.03 -9.22
N PRO A 182 12.70 -15.26 -9.10
CA PRO A 182 14.13 -15.46 -9.09
C PRO A 182 14.74 -15.14 -10.45
N SER A 183 16.04 -14.79 -10.46
CA SER A 183 16.78 -14.35 -11.64
C SER A 183 16.84 -15.36 -12.80
N ASN A 184 16.48 -16.62 -12.58
CA ASN A 184 16.38 -17.64 -13.61
C ASN A 184 15.00 -17.70 -14.30
N LEU A 185 14.04 -16.87 -13.91
CA LEU A 185 12.69 -16.79 -14.50
C LEU A 185 12.34 -15.40 -15.09
N PRO A 186 13.25 -14.71 -15.82
CA PRO A 186 13.02 -13.33 -16.25
C PRO A 186 11.86 -13.19 -17.25
N ARG A 187 11.63 -14.21 -18.07
CA ARG A 187 10.52 -14.21 -19.03
C ARG A 187 9.16 -14.26 -18.33
N ALA A 188 9.04 -15.12 -17.31
CA ALA A 188 7.82 -15.22 -16.52
C ALA A 188 7.54 -13.89 -15.81
N ALA A 189 8.57 -13.25 -15.25
CA ALA A 189 8.44 -11.93 -14.61
C ALA A 189 7.83 -10.90 -15.54
N ILE A 190 8.39 -10.74 -16.75
CA ILE A 190 7.85 -9.81 -17.74
C ILE A 190 6.40 -10.17 -18.13
N GLU A 191 6.12 -11.45 -18.39
CA GLU A 191 4.80 -11.93 -18.80
C GLU A 191 3.72 -11.73 -17.72
N THR A 192 4.10 -11.81 -16.44
CA THR A 192 3.19 -11.58 -15.30
C THR A 192 3.18 -10.13 -14.80
N GLY A 193 3.97 -9.23 -15.41
CA GLY A 193 4.05 -7.84 -14.99
C GLY A 193 4.89 -7.60 -13.72
N HIS A 194 5.89 -8.44 -13.46
CA HIS A 194 6.77 -8.42 -12.29
C HIS A 194 8.25 -8.29 -12.67
N SER A 195 9.11 -8.05 -11.66
CA SER A 195 10.57 -7.92 -11.79
C SER A 195 11.35 -9.15 -11.33
#